data_AF-X6FUH0-F1
#
_entry.id   AF-X6FUH0-F1
#
_cell.length_a   1.000
_cell.length_b   1.000
_cell.length_c   1.000
_cell.angle_alpha   90.00
_cell.angle_beta   90.00
_cell.angle_gamma   90.00
#
_symmetry.space_group_name_H-M   'P 1'
#
loop_
_entity.id
_entity.type
_entity.pdbx_description
1 polymer ?
#
loop_
_entity_poly.entity_id
_entity_poly.type
_entity_poly.pdbx_seq_one_letter_code
_entity_poly.pdbx_strand_id
1 'polypeptide(L)' 'MLFEIRRNSLILIDEPELSLHVAWQKKFIGDLLSIIELNKFDVLLATHSPQLIGRWNDLVVELGDVYEGGPADADEGI' A
#
# COMPACT_ATOMS: atom_id res chain seq x y z
N MET A 1 16.05 3.13 9.12
CA MET A 1 17.14 2.27 8.62
C MET A 1 16.63 1.41 7.46
N LEU A 2 16.12 2.04 6.39
CA LEU A 2 15.56 1.37 5.20
C LEU A 2 16.65 0.80 4.27
N PHE A 3 17.90 1.23 4.47
CA PHE A 3 19.05 0.86 3.65
C PHE A 3 19.83 -0.36 4.18
N GLU A 4 19.51 -0.87 5.37
CA GLU A 4 20.14 -2.06 5.98
C GLU A 4 19.15 -3.22 6.11
N ILE A 5 18.28 -3.38 5.12
CA ILE A 5 17.26 -4.42 5.12
C ILE A 5 17.86 -5.70 4.55
N ARG A 6 17.60 -6.82 5.24
CA ARG A 6 18.00 -8.14 4.73
C ARG A 6 17.23 -8.44 3.45
N ARG A 7 17.90 -9.02 2.45
CA ARG A 7 17.22 -9.53 1.25
C ARG A 7 16.05 -10.45 1.64
N ASN A 8 14.99 -10.43 0.84
CA ASN A 8 13.78 -11.22 1.06
C ASN A 8 13.04 -10.89 2.37
N SER A 9 13.13 -9.66 2.84
CA SER A 9 12.29 -9.18 3.95
C SER A 9 10.97 -8.63 3.42
N LEU A 10 9.92 -8.69 4.25
CA LEU A 10 8.67 -7.95 4.05
C LEU A 10 8.62 -6.78 5.02
N ILE A 11 8.44 -5.58 4.48
CA ILE A 11 8.20 -4.36 5.27
C ILE A 11 6.72 -4.04 5.26
N LEU A 12 6.18 -3.73 6.43
CA LEU A 12 4.82 -3.21 6.58
C LEU A 12 4.91 -1.71 6.90
N ILE A 13 4.21 -0.88 6.14
CA ILE A 13 4.15 0.55 6.36
C ILE A 13 2.68 0.94 6.51
N ASP A 14 2.38 1.65 7.59
CA ASP A 14 1.03 2.16 7.87
C ASP A 14 1.04 3.69 7.82
N GLU A 15 0.05 4.26 7.15
CA GLU A 15 -0.21 5.70 6.98
C GLU A 15 1.04 6.59 6.73
N PRO A 16 1.87 6.29 5.71
CA PRO A 16 3.08 7.07 5.43
C PRO A 16 2.80 8.56 5.11
N GLU A 17 1.58 8.90 4.69
CA GLU A 17 1.15 10.26 4.38
C GLU A 17 1.17 11.21 5.60
N LEU A 18 0.97 10.71 6.82
CA LEU A 18 0.83 11.56 8.01
C LEU A 18 2.09 12.38 8.31
N SER A 19 3.24 11.87 7.89
CA SER A 19 4.54 12.50 8.13
C SER A 19 5.10 13.21 6.89
N LEU A 20 4.36 13.29 5.78
CA LEU A 20 4.87 13.76 4.48
C LEU A 20 4.09 14.97 3.94
N HIS A 21 4.83 15.98 3.48
CA HIS A 21 4.26 17.05 2.68
C HIS A 21 3.70 16.49 1.36
N VAL A 22 2.63 17.09 0.81
CA VAL A 22 1.91 16.61 -0.38
C VAL A 22 2.83 16.38 -1.59
N ALA A 23 3.83 17.24 -1.76
CA ALA A 23 4.82 17.09 -2.84
C ALA A 23 5.66 15.80 -2.72
N TRP A 24 5.89 15.31 -1.50
CA TRP A 24 6.63 14.09 -1.23
C TRP A 24 5.74 12.86 -1.33
N GLN A 25 4.47 12.94 -0.90
CA GLN A 25 3.49 11.86 -1.08
C GLN A 25 3.40 11.42 -2.55
N LYS A 26 3.38 12.38 -3.49
CA LYS A 26 3.35 12.11 -4.94
C LYS A 26 4.59 11.39 -5.49
N LYS A 27 5.72 11.46 -4.80
CA LYS A 27 7.00 10.83 -5.20
C LYS A 27 7.27 9.53 -4.46
N PHE A 28 6.67 9.36 -3.28
CA PHE A 28 6.97 8.33 -2.30
C PHE A 28 7.02 6.91 -2.90
N ILE A 29 5.96 6.47 -3.59
CA ILE A 29 5.92 5.11 -4.17
C ILE A 29 7.02 4.91 -5.23
N GLY A 30 7.30 5.93 -6.07
CA GLY A 30 8.34 5.82 -7.09
C GLY A 30 9.75 5.70 -6.47
N ASP A 31 10.01 6.50 -5.44
CA ASP A 31 11.27 6.44 -4.69
C ASP A 31 11.41 5.09 -3.97
N LEU A 32 10.33 4.60 -3.37
CA LEU A 32 10.30 3.32 -2.66
C LEU A 32 10.55 2.12 -3.60
N LEU A 33 9.92 2.10 -4.78
CA LEU A 33 10.16 1.08 -5.81
C LEU A 33 11.62 1.04 -6.25
N SER A 34 12.23 2.21 -6.42
CA SER A 34 13.66 2.32 -6.77
C SER A 34 14.55 1.69 -5.69
N ILE A 35 14.20 1.82 -4.40
CA ILE A 35 14.94 1.21 -3.29
C ILE A 35 14.71 -0.30 -3.23
N ILE A 36 13.48 -0.76 -3.46
CA ILE A 36 13.12 -2.17 -3.53
C ILE A 36 13.94 -2.89 -4.61
N GLU A 37 14.06 -2.29 -5.79
CA GLU A 37 14.83 -2.86 -6.90
C GLU A 37 16.31 -3.07 -6.57
N LEU A 38 16.90 -2.16 -5.79
CA LEU A 38 18.30 -2.21 -5.37
C LEU A 38 18.56 -3.28 -4.30
N ASN A 39 17.67 -3.38 -3.30
CA ASN A 39 17.90 -4.18 -2.10
C ASN A 39 17.12 -5.51 -2.04
N LYS A 40 16.23 -5.78 -3.00
CA LYS A 40 15.49 -7.05 -3.16
C LYS A 40 14.68 -7.45 -1.91
N PHE A 41 13.72 -6.60 -1.54
CA PHE A 41 12.75 -6.84 -0.47
C PHE A 41 11.33 -6.47 -0.94
N ASP A 42 10.31 -6.88 -0.19
CA ASP A 42 8.92 -6.60 -0.49
C ASP A 42 8.34 -5.57 0.49
N VAL A 43 7.33 -4.83 0.07
CA VAL A 43 6.61 -3.87 0.92
C VAL A 43 5.11 -4.05 0.77
N LEU A 44 4.41 -4.10 1.89
CA LEU A 44 2.96 -3.93 1.97
C LEU A 44 2.67 -2.59 2.66
N LEU A 45 1.82 -1.80 2.05
CA LEU A 45 1.54 -0.44 2.48
C LEU A 45 0.03 -0.25 2.65
N ALA A 46 -0.37 0.30 3.78
CA ALA A 46 -1.72 0.78 4.04
C ALA A 46 -1.72 2.32 3.98
N THR A 47 -2.70 2.90 3.31
CA THR A 47 -2.84 4.35 3.15
C THR A 47 -4.29 4.72 2.94
N HIS A 48 -4.65 5.90 3.44
CA HIS A 48 -5.90 6.58 3.14
C HIS A 48 -5.72 7.70 2.10
N SER A 49 -4.50 7.95 1.62
CA SER A 49 -4.16 9.08 0.74
C SER A 49 -4.26 8.72 -0.75
N PRO A 50 -5.24 9.28 -1.49
CA PRO A 50 -5.27 9.14 -2.95
C PRO A 50 -4.07 9.80 -3.63
N GLN A 51 -3.46 10.80 -2.99
CA GLN A 51 -2.27 11.47 -3.51
C GLN A 51 -1.03 10.57 -3.53
N LEU A 52 -0.99 9.58 -2.64
CA LEU A 52 0.09 8.59 -2.57
C LEU A 52 -0.09 7.49 -3.63
N ILE A 53 -1.33 7.02 -3.83
CA ILE A 53 -1.68 6.06 -4.88
C ILE A 53 -1.36 6.62 -6.26
N GLY A 54 -1.85 7.83 -6.57
CA GLY A 54 -1.57 8.52 -7.83
C GLY A 54 -1.79 7.66 -9.08
N ARG A 55 -0.70 7.25 -9.72
CA ARG A 55 -0.70 6.45 -10.97
C ARG A 55 -0.53 4.94 -10.76
N TRP A 56 -0.42 4.48 -9.51
CA TRP A 56 0.00 3.12 -9.16
C TRP A 56 -1.17 2.15 -8.96
N ASN A 57 -2.27 2.33 -9.71
CA ASN A 57 -3.50 1.54 -9.54
C ASN A 57 -3.25 0.02 -9.69
N ASP A 58 -2.29 -0.38 -10.54
CA ASP A 58 -1.91 -1.79 -10.73
C ASP A 58 -1.27 -2.43 -9.48
N LEU A 59 -0.87 -1.62 -8.49
CA LEU A 59 -0.28 -2.06 -7.22
C LEU A 59 -1.25 -1.93 -6.03
N VAL A 60 -2.50 -1.53 -6.26
CA VAL A 60 -3.48 -1.23 -5.20
C VAL A 60 -4.56 -2.30 -5.18
N VAL A 61 -4.94 -2.69 -3.97
CA VAL A 61 -6.13 -3.49 -3.69
C VAL A 61 -7.04 -2.67 -2.78
N GLU A 62 -8.25 -2.38 -3.24
CA GLU A 62 -9.26 -1.73 -2.41
C GLU A 62 -9.88 -2.73 -1.43
N LEU A 63 -10.00 -2.34 -0.16
CA LEU A 63 -10.54 -3.22 0.89
C LEU A 63 -12.07 -3.30 0.88
N GLY A 64 -12.76 -2.36 0.21
CA GLY A 64 -14.23 -2.31 0.15
C GLY A 64 -14.85 -3.53 -0.54
N ASP A 65 -14.23 -3.98 -1.63
CA ASP A 65 -14.75 -5.09 -2.45
C ASP A 65 -14.55 -6.47 -1.81
N VAL A 66 -13.73 -6.56 -0.75
CA VAL A 66 -13.46 -7.83 -0.05
C VAL A 66 -14.72 -8.35 0.67
N TYR A 67 -15.72 -7.50 0.90
CA TYR A 67 -16.98 -7.87 1.57
C TYR A 67 -18.11 -8.31 0.63
N GLU A 68 -17.99 -8.10 -0.70
CA GLU A 68 -19.01 -8.57 -1.66
C GLU A 68 -18.80 -10.03 -2.13
N GLY A 69 -17.79 -10.71 -1.59
CA GLY A 69 -17.54 -12.15 -1.77
C GLY A 69 -17.99 -13.04 -0.60
N GLY A 70 -18.69 -12.51 0.41
CA GLY A 70 -19.36 -13.31 1.44
C GLY A 70 -20.56 -14.07 0.85
N PRO A 71 -20.99 -15.21 1.44
CA PRO A 71 -22.02 -16.06 0.84
C PRO A 71 -23.26 -15.23 0.53
N ALA A 72 -23.69 -15.26 -0.74
CA ALA A 72 -24.77 -14.47 -1.33
C ALA A 72 -26.18 -14.91 -0.87
N ASP A 73 -26.27 -15.48 0.33
CA ASP A 73 -27.44 -16.22 0.79
C ASP A 73 -27.46 -16.27 2.34
N ALA A 74 -27.60 -15.10 2.95
CA ALA A 74 -28.21 -14.97 4.26
C ALA A 74 -29.36 -13.97 4.16
N ASP A 75 -30.54 -14.55 3.90
CA ASP A 75 -31.86 -14.01 4.18
C ASP A 75 -31.87 -13.17 5.46
N GLU A 76 -32.11 -11.86 5.33
CA GLU A 76 -32.63 -11.04 6.43
C GLU A 76 -33.99 -10.48 6.01
N GLY A 77 -35.01 -11.34 6.14
CA GLY A 77 -36.34 -10.87 6.47
C GLY A 77 -36.39 -10.47 7.95
N ILE A 78 -36.43 -9.16 8.21
CA ILE A 78 -37.33 -8.51 9.18
C ILE A 78 -37.77 -7.17 8.58
#